data_AF-A0ABD3B2M9-F1
#
_entry.id   AF-A0ABD3B2M9-F1
#
_cell.length_a   1.000
_cell.length_b   1.000
_cell.length_c   1.000
_cell.angle_alpha   90.00
_cell.angle_beta   90.00
_cell.angle_gamma   90.00
#
_symmetry.space_group_name_H-M   'P 1'
#
loop_
_entity.id
_entity.type
_entity.pdbx_description
1 polymer ?
#
loop_
_entity_poly.entity_id
_entity_poly.type
_entity_poly.pdbx_seq_one_letter_code
_entity_poly.pdbx_strand_id
1 'polypeptide(L)'
;MSPFEASYGYKPKHLPVGNHWESIALTASNLIQERQAMVQILQQHLQVAQSRMKFYADRNKTESELAVGEMVYLKLQPYRQNSVEVRKQLKLSSKFYGPFPVLKRIGKVAYKLQLPAGSRLHPVFHVSQLKKKLGTAQVAMSSLPSVGLDDHILTGPEAVLKRKVIMRNGTPIILVLIRWCNLSPEESTWEDLDFIRSQFPDFKL
;
A
#
# COMPACT_ATOMS: atom_id res chain seq x y z
N MET A 1 -14.90 -23.53 -16.16
CA MET A 1 -15.43 -22.33 -16.84
C MET A 1 -14.25 -21.50 -17.30
N SER A 2 -14.08 -21.30 -18.61
CA SER A 2 -12.99 -20.45 -19.12
C SER A 2 -13.37 -18.97 -19.01
N PRO A 3 -12.41 -18.02 -19.00
CA PRO A 3 -12.74 -16.60 -19.02
C PRO A 3 -13.63 -16.19 -20.21
N PHE A 4 -13.48 -16.86 -21.36
CA PHE A 4 -14.37 -16.68 -22.52
C PHE A 4 -15.81 -17.14 -22.23
N GLU A 5 -15.98 -18.33 -21.67
CA GLU A 5 -17.32 -18.86 -21.36
C GLU A 5 -18.02 -18.02 -20.30
N ALA A 6 -17.28 -17.49 -19.32
CA ALA A 6 -17.80 -16.58 -18.31
C ALA A 6 -18.22 -15.21 -18.86
N SER A 7 -17.59 -14.74 -19.94
CA SER A 7 -17.89 -13.44 -20.55
C SER A 7 -18.99 -13.51 -21.61
N TYR A 8 -19.02 -14.58 -22.39
CA TYR A 8 -19.90 -14.70 -23.55
C TYR A 8 -21.05 -15.71 -23.36
N GLY A 9 -21.03 -16.52 -22.30
CA GLY A 9 -22.10 -17.48 -21.98
C GLY A 9 -22.15 -18.71 -22.89
N TYR A 10 -21.18 -18.88 -23.79
CA TYR A 10 -21.03 -20.07 -24.63
C TYR A 10 -19.56 -20.50 -24.74
N LYS A 11 -19.34 -21.77 -25.07
CA LYS A 11 -17.99 -22.29 -25.31
C LYS A 11 -17.47 -21.82 -26.67
N PRO A 12 -16.19 -21.41 -26.80
CA PRO A 12 -15.63 -21.05 -28.10
C PRO A 12 -15.88 -22.18 -29.11
N LYS A 13 -16.48 -21.84 -30.26
CA LYS A 13 -16.62 -22.80 -31.35
C LYS A 13 -15.25 -23.01 -31.97
N HIS A 14 -14.61 -24.14 -31.65
CA HIS A 14 -13.43 -24.57 -32.39
C HIS A 14 -13.86 -24.84 -33.84
N LEU A 15 -13.11 -24.30 -34.82
CA LEU A 15 -13.40 -24.50 -36.24
C LEU A 15 -13.60 -26.00 -36.53
N PRO A 16 -14.74 -26.42 -37.12
CA PRO A 16 -14.94 -27.80 -37.51
C PRO A 16 -14.06 -28.07 -38.72
N VAL A 17 -13.03 -28.89 -38.55
CA VAL A 17 -12.34 -29.49 -39.69
C VAL A 17 -13.33 -30.50 -40.30
N GLY A 18 -13.99 -30.11 -41.39
CA GLY A 18 -15.10 -30.85 -42.00
C GLY A 18 -14.69 -32.09 -42.80
N ASN A 19 -15.61 -33.06 -42.84
CA ASN A 19 -15.51 -34.45 -43.34
C ASN A 19 -15.30 -34.63 -44.87
N HIS A 20 -14.31 -33.98 -45.49
CA HIS A 20 -13.97 -34.17 -46.92
C HIS A 20 -12.54 -34.70 -47.13
N TRP A 21 -12.10 -35.77 -46.44
CA TRP A 21 -10.66 -35.88 -46.17
C TRP A 21 -10.10 -37.29 -46.00
N GLU A 22 -10.61 -38.36 -46.63
CA GLU A 22 -10.11 -39.75 -46.43
C GLU A 22 -8.59 -39.95 -46.69
N SER A 23 -7.98 -39.19 -47.61
CA SER A 23 -6.50 -39.23 -47.85
C SER A 23 -5.71 -38.27 -46.93
N ILE A 24 -6.36 -37.23 -46.43
CA ILE A 24 -5.88 -36.37 -45.34
C ILE A 24 -6.06 -37.13 -43.99
N ALA A 25 -6.88 -38.22 -43.99
CA ALA A 25 -7.19 -39.29 -43.02
C ALA A 25 -6.27 -39.43 -41.82
N LEU A 26 -5.05 -39.78 -42.18
CA LEU A 26 -4.03 -40.16 -41.24
C LEU A 26 -3.28 -38.92 -40.74
N THR A 27 -2.94 -38.00 -41.65
CA THR A 27 -2.15 -36.80 -41.35
C THR A 27 -2.91 -35.83 -40.46
N ALA A 28 -4.20 -35.61 -40.69
CA ALA A 28 -5.01 -34.76 -39.82
C ALA A 28 -5.39 -35.47 -38.51
N SER A 29 -5.54 -36.81 -38.48
CA SER A 29 -5.67 -37.55 -37.22
C SER A 29 -4.40 -37.43 -36.36
N ASN A 30 -3.22 -37.58 -36.97
CA ASN A 30 -1.92 -37.40 -36.31
C ASN A 30 -1.77 -35.97 -35.78
N LEU A 31 -2.11 -34.96 -36.59
CA LEU A 31 -2.04 -33.56 -36.17
C LEU A 31 -3.01 -33.23 -35.03
N ILE A 32 -4.21 -33.82 -35.02
CA ILE A 32 -5.14 -33.69 -33.88
C ILE A 32 -4.56 -34.35 -32.63
N GLN A 33 -3.97 -35.54 -32.76
CA GLN A 33 -3.37 -36.28 -31.65
C GLN A 33 -2.14 -35.55 -31.08
N GLU A 34 -1.26 -35.04 -31.95
CA GLU A 34 -0.11 -34.20 -31.57
C GLU A 34 -0.56 -32.92 -30.87
N ARG A 35 -1.59 -32.26 -31.40
CA ARG A 35 -2.17 -31.07 -30.76
C ARG A 35 -2.74 -31.39 -29.39
N GLN A 36 -3.46 -32.50 -29.25
CA GLN A 36 -4.01 -32.94 -27.96
C GLN A 36 -2.89 -33.24 -26.96
N ALA A 37 -1.84 -33.94 -27.38
CA ALA A 37 -0.66 -34.20 -26.56
C ALA A 37 0.03 -32.89 -26.14
N MET A 38 0.20 -31.95 -27.06
CA MET A 38 0.80 -30.63 -26.76
C MET A 38 -0.05 -29.82 -25.78
N VAL A 39 -1.38 -29.82 -25.94
CA VAL A 39 -2.29 -29.14 -25.01
C VAL A 39 -2.22 -29.76 -23.61
N GLN A 40 -2.12 -31.10 -23.51
CA GLN A 40 -1.93 -31.77 -22.22
C GLN A 40 -0.63 -31.35 -21.55
N ILE A 41 0.49 -31.31 -22.28
CA ILE A 41 1.79 -30.84 -21.76
C ILE A 41 1.69 -29.38 -21.30
N LEU A 42 1.06 -28.51 -22.08
CA LEU A 42 0.86 -27.11 -21.73
C LEU A 42 0.02 -26.96 -20.45
N GLN A 43 -1.04 -27.74 -20.29
CA GLN A 43 -1.86 -27.74 -19.07
C GLN A 43 -1.05 -28.20 -17.85
N GLN A 44 -0.24 -29.25 -17.99
CA GLN A 44 0.65 -29.73 -16.93
C GLN A 44 1.67 -28.66 -16.54
N HIS A 45 2.35 -28.06 -17.51
CA HIS A 45 3.34 -27.00 -17.26
C HIS A 45 2.70 -25.77 -16.60
N LEU A 46 1.50 -25.39 -17.03
CA LEU A 46 0.75 -24.29 -16.42
C LEU A 46 0.41 -24.60 -14.96
N GLN A 47 -0.03 -25.83 -14.66
CA GLN A 47 -0.34 -26.25 -13.29
C GLN A 47 0.92 -26.26 -12.41
N VAL A 48 2.06 -26.72 -12.93
CA VAL A 48 3.36 -26.68 -12.23
C VAL A 48 3.78 -25.23 -11.97
N ALA A 49 3.66 -24.35 -12.96
CA ALA A 49 3.98 -22.93 -12.81
C ALA A 49 3.10 -22.26 -11.75
N GLN A 50 1.77 -22.48 -11.79
CA GLN A 50 0.83 -21.97 -10.79
C GLN A 50 1.15 -22.49 -9.38
N SER A 51 1.47 -23.77 -9.24
CA SER A 51 1.84 -24.39 -7.96
C SER A 51 3.14 -23.79 -7.41
N ARG A 52 4.13 -23.57 -8.27
CA ARG A 52 5.39 -22.92 -7.92
C ARG A 52 5.18 -21.47 -7.47
N MET A 53 4.37 -20.70 -8.21
CA MET A 53 4.01 -19.33 -7.85
C MET A 53 3.32 -19.27 -6.48
N LYS A 54 2.35 -20.18 -6.25
CA LYS A 54 1.65 -20.29 -4.97
C LYS A 54 2.61 -20.61 -3.82
N PHE A 55 3.49 -21.59 -4.01
CA PHE A 55 4.48 -21.97 -3.00
C PHE A 55 5.35 -20.79 -2.56
N TYR A 56 5.91 -20.02 -3.51
CA TYR A 56 6.72 -18.85 -3.16
C TYR A 56 5.90 -17.70 -2.56
N ALA A 57 4.66 -17.50 -3.02
CA ALA A 57 3.78 -16.46 -2.49
C ALA A 57 3.36 -16.75 -1.04
N ASP A 58 3.11 -18.01 -0.70
CA ASP A 58 2.62 -18.41 0.62
C ASP A 58 3.77 -18.65 1.62
N ARG A 59 4.99 -18.94 1.16
CA ARG A 59 6.18 -19.16 2.01
C ARG A 59 6.41 -18.08 3.07
N ASN A 60 6.15 -16.82 2.73
CA ASN A 60 6.37 -15.67 3.62
C ASN A 60 5.08 -15.12 4.23
N LYS A 61 3.92 -15.73 3.95
CA LYS A 61 2.65 -15.34 4.58
C LYS A 61 2.50 -16.09 5.88
N THR A 62 2.57 -15.36 6.99
CA THR A 62 2.18 -15.87 8.29
C THR A 62 0.70 -15.57 8.53
N GLU A 63 -0.08 -16.59 8.89
CA GLU A 63 -1.44 -16.39 9.37
C GLU A 63 -1.37 -15.69 10.73
N SER A 64 -1.54 -14.37 10.72
CA SER A 64 -1.63 -13.58 11.94
C SER A 64 -3.09 -13.52 12.37
N GLU A 65 -3.44 -14.22 13.44
CA GLU A 65 -4.74 -14.08 14.07
C GLU A 65 -4.66 -13.02 15.17
N LEU A 66 -5.62 -12.10 15.17
CA LEU A 66 -5.72 -11.03 16.15
C LEU A 66 -7.02 -11.24 16.93
N ALA A 67 -6.95 -11.18 18.26
CA ALA A 67 -8.12 -11.27 19.10
C ALA A 67 -8.76 -9.89 19.32
N VAL A 68 -10.07 -9.88 19.61
CA VAL A 68 -10.77 -8.66 20.03
C VAL A 68 -10.18 -8.18 21.35
N GLY A 69 -9.89 -6.89 21.46
CA GLY A 69 -9.22 -6.28 22.60
C GLY A 69 -7.68 -6.25 22.51
N GLU A 70 -7.07 -6.93 21.54
CA GLU A 70 -5.62 -6.82 21.35
C GLU A 70 -5.22 -5.45 20.82
N MET A 71 -4.09 -4.95 21.32
CA MET A 71 -3.48 -3.71 20.87
C MET A 71 -2.64 -3.95 19.62
N VAL A 72 -2.93 -3.22 18.55
CA VAL A 72 -2.24 -3.37 17.26
C VAL A 72 -1.77 -2.02 16.72
N TYR A 73 -0.62 -2.03 16.07
CA TYR A 73 -0.12 -0.93 15.27
C TYR A 73 -0.72 -0.98 13.87
N LEU A 74 -1.18 0.18 13.39
CA LEU A 74 -1.67 0.34 12.02
C LEU A 74 -0.55 0.85 11.11
N LYS A 75 -0.30 0.14 10.01
CA LYS A 75 0.67 0.52 8.98
C LYS A 75 0.02 1.45 7.95
N LEU A 76 0.47 2.69 7.88
CA LEU A 76 0.07 3.65 6.85
C LEU A 76 1.25 3.99 5.93
N GLN A 77 0.96 4.43 4.71
CA GLN A 77 1.98 4.91 3.75
C GLN A 77 1.66 6.34 3.29
N PRO A 78 1.88 7.35 4.14
CA PRO A 78 1.48 8.72 3.82
C PRO A 78 2.10 9.30 2.55
N TYR A 79 3.36 8.98 2.30
CA TYR A 79 4.15 9.58 1.23
C TYR A 79 3.78 9.09 -0.18
N ARG A 80 2.94 8.06 -0.33
CA ARG A 80 2.57 7.53 -1.66
C ARG A 80 1.46 8.33 -2.34
N GLN A 81 0.82 9.25 -1.63
CA GLN A 81 -0.33 10.01 -2.12
C GLN A 81 0.01 11.47 -2.48
N ASN A 82 1.22 11.95 -2.17
CA ASN A 82 1.62 13.32 -2.48
C ASN A 82 2.54 13.29 -3.72
N SER A 83 2.04 13.78 -4.85
CA SER A 83 2.77 13.97 -6.11
C SER A 83 3.79 15.12 -6.05
N VAL A 84 3.70 15.97 -5.03
CA VAL A 84 4.61 17.10 -4.79
C VAL A 84 5.58 16.71 -3.67
N GLU A 85 6.88 16.83 -3.95
CA GLU A 85 7.99 16.52 -3.04
C GLU A 85 8.05 17.50 -1.86
N VAL A 86 7.09 17.44 -0.94
CA VAL A 86 7.03 18.40 0.17
C VAL A 86 8.19 18.21 1.16
N ARG A 87 8.82 17.02 1.26
CA ARG A 87 10.11 16.80 1.95
C ARG A 87 10.91 15.61 1.43
N LYS A 88 12.25 15.73 1.51
CA LYS A 88 13.25 14.68 1.24
C LYS A 88 13.18 13.43 2.14
N GLN A 89 12.44 13.45 3.26
CA GLN A 89 12.58 12.43 4.33
C GLN A 89 11.28 11.76 4.82
N LEU A 90 10.10 12.03 4.23
CA LEU A 90 8.86 11.34 4.62
C LEU A 90 8.93 9.81 4.46
N LYS A 91 9.75 9.34 3.52
CA LYS A 91 10.04 7.91 3.31
C LYS A 91 10.71 7.23 4.52
N LEU A 92 11.42 8.01 5.35
CA LEU A 92 12.13 7.55 6.55
C LEU A 92 11.30 7.68 7.85
N SER A 93 10.15 8.37 7.80
CA SER A 93 9.25 8.48 8.96
C SER A 93 8.66 7.12 9.36
N SER A 94 8.24 7.01 10.63
CA SER A 94 7.58 5.80 11.11
C SER A 94 6.32 5.50 10.29
N LYS A 95 6.20 4.25 9.85
CA LYS A 95 5.05 3.77 9.06
C LYS A 95 3.93 3.23 9.94
N PHE A 96 4.20 3.02 11.24
CA PHE A 96 3.27 2.41 12.18
C PHE A 96 2.75 3.45 13.15
N TYR A 97 1.43 3.44 13.36
CA TYR A 97 0.68 4.41 14.13
C TYR A 97 -0.12 3.74 15.23
N GLY A 98 -0.05 4.33 16.42
CA GLY A 98 -0.80 4.02 17.62
C GLY A 98 -0.69 2.56 18.07
N PRO A 99 -1.02 2.25 19.31
CA PRO A 99 -1.65 0.97 19.56
C PRO A 99 -3.16 1.20 19.62
N PHE A 100 -3.87 0.73 18.61
CA PHE A 100 -5.33 0.76 18.57
C PHE A 100 -5.88 -0.60 19.00
N PRO A 101 -6.90 -0.65 19.86
CA PRO A 101 -7.54 -1.91 20.22
C PRO A 101 -8.41 -2.40 19.05
N VAL A 102 -8.38 -3.72 18.83
CA VAL A 102 -9.27 -4.40 17.89
C VAL A 102 -10.68 -4.47 18.48
N LEU A 103 -11.66 -3.83 17.84
CA LEU A 103 -13.07 -3.84 18.27
C LEU A 103 -13.81 -5.09 17.82
N LYS A 104 -13.56 -5.53 16.58
CA LYS A 104 -14.29 -6.67 15.99
C LYS A 104 -13.47 -7.32 14.87
N ARG A 105 -13.51 -8.65 14.81
CA ARG A 105 -13.09 -9.44 13.64
C ARG A 105 -14.24 -9.48 12.64
N ILE A 106 -14.07 -8.91 11.45
CA ILE A 106 -15.10 -8.89 10.39
C ILE A 106 -14.99 -10.15 9.53
N GLY A 107 -13.77 -10.64 9.31
CA GLY A 107 -13.51 -11.90 8.63
C GLY A 107 -12.14 -12.46 8.99
N LYS A 108 -11.66 -13.49 8.25
CA LYS A 108 -10.33 -14.07 8.49
C LYS A 108 -9.21 -13.02 8.37
N VAL A 109 -9.41 -12.05 7.47
CA VAL A 109 -8.36 -11.12 7.03
C VAL A 109 -8.68 -9.65 7.30
N ALA A 110 -9.88 -9.33 7.81
CA ALA A 110 -10.33 -7.95 8.02
C ALA A 110 -10.75 -7.71 9.48
N TYR A 111 -10.23 -6.64 10.07
CA TYR A 111 -10.44 -6.28 11.47
C TYR A 111 -10.85 -4.82 11.59
N LYS A 112 -11.80 -4.55 12.49
CA LYS A 112 -12.24 -3.21 12.86
C LYS A 112 -11.44 -2.72 14.06
N LEU A 113 -10.80 -1.56 13.95
CA LEU A 113 -10.04 -0.92 15.02
C LEU A 113 -10.82 0.21 15.68
N GLN A 114 -10.48 0.51 16.93
CA GLN A 114 -10.90 1.75 17.59
C GLN A 114 -9.95 2.89 17.21
N LEU A 115 -10.34 3.69 16.24
CA LEU A 115 -9.60 4.89 15.86
C LEU A 115 -10.05 6.09 16.73
N PRO A 116 -9.19 7.10 16.95
CA PRO A 116 -9.55 8.34 17.65
C PRO A 116 -10.74 9.04 16.98
N ALA A 117 -11.58 9.69 17.80
CA ALA A 117 -12.65 10.54 17.31
C ALA A 117 -12.05 11.69 16.47
N GLY A 118 -12.45 11.78 15.20
CA GLY A 118 -11.86 12.72 14.22
C GLY A 118 -10.99 12.06 13.14
N SER A 119 -10.70 10.75 13.25
CA SER A 119 -10.09 10.00 12.15
C SER A 119 -11.03 9.94 10.95
N ARG A 120 -10.55 10.40 9.79
CA ARG A 120 -11.24 10.24 8.49
C ARG A 120 -11.01 8.88 7.84
N LEU A 121 -10.13 8.06 8.41
CA LEU A 121 -9.86 6.72 7.90
C LEU A 121 -11.02 5.77 8.22
N HIS A 122 -11.37 4.92 7.26
CA HIS A 122 -12.31 3.83 7.50
C HIS A 122 -11.74 2.87 8.55
N PRO A 123 -12.49 2.47 9.60
CA PRO A 123 -11.95 1.74 10.74
C PRO A 123 -11.64 0.25 10.45
N VAL A 124 -11.91 -0.23 9.24
CA VAL A 124 -11.71 -1.63 8.85
C VAL A 124 -10.45 -1.76 8.00
N PHE A 125 -9.52 -2.59 8.48
CA PHE A 125 -8.23 -2.80 7.84
C PHE A 125 -7.95 -4.28 7.59
N HIS A 126 -7.16 -4.53 6.55
CA HIS A 126 -6.66 -5.85 6.24
C HIS A 126 -5.52 -6.23 7.20
N VAL A 127 -5.43 -7.50 7.61
CA VAL A 127 -4.48 -8.01 8.60
C VAL A 127 -3.02 -7.71 8.25
N SER A 128 -2.68 -7.65 6.97
CA SER A 128 -1.33 -7.29 6.50
C SER A 128 -0.90 -5.85 6.82
N GLN A 129 -1.86 -4.98 7.15
CA GLN A 129 -1.62 -3.61 7.59
C GLN A 129 -1.53 -3.52 9.12
N LEU A 130 -1.76 -4.61 9.84
CA LEU A 130 -1.79 -4.64 11.30
C LEU A 130 -0.56 -5.36 11.83
N LYS A 131 0.01 -4.83 12.92
CA LYS A 131 1.10 -5.49 13.63
C LYS A 131 0.78 -5.53 15.12
N LYS A 132 0.72 -6.73 15.70
CA LYS A 132 0.46 -6.91 17.13
C LYS A 132 1.49 -6.14 17.96
N LYS A 133 1.02 -5.41 18.98
CA LYS A 133 1.89 -4.74 19.93
C LYS A 133 2.56 -5.79 20.83
N LEU A 134 3.89 -5.91 20.72
CA LEU A 134 4.70 -6.76 21.58
C LEU A 134 5.56 -5.87 22.50
N GLY A 135 5.35 -5.98 23.81
CA GLY A 135 6.08 -5.20 24.82
C GLY A 135 5.57 -3.76 25.02
N THR A 136 6.16 -3.09 26.02
CA THR A 136 5.81 -1.73 26.48
C THR A 136 6.65 -0.62 25.84
N ALA A 137 7.74 -0.95 25.15
CA ALA A 137 8.80 0.01 24.79
C ALA A 137 8.75 0.61 23.37
N GLN A 138 7.79 0.24 22.52
CA GLN A 138 7.77 0.76 21.15
C GLN A 138 7.01 2.09 21.06
N VAL A 139 7.77 3.17 20.93
CA VAL A 139 7.30 4.51 20.58
C VAL A 139 6.93 4.51 19.09
N ALA A 140 5.75 3.99 18.77
CA ALA A 140 5.10 4.35 17.52
C ALA A 140 4.47 5.73 17.69
N MET A 141 4.35 6.51 16.60
CA MET A 141 3.64 7.78 16.65
C MET A 141 2.23 7.54 17.20
N SER A 142 1.89 8.22 18.30
CA SER A 142 0.66 7.98 19.05
C SER A 142 -0.59 8.48 18.31
N SER A 143 -0.43 9.49 17.47
CA SER A 143 -1.52 10.12 16.71
C SER A 143 -1.50 9.74 15.23
N LEU A 144 -2.68 9.45 14.68
CA LEU A 144 -2.88 9.33 13.24
C LEU A 144 -2.54 10.65 12.54
N PRO A 145 -2.06 10.61 11.30
CA PRO A 145 -1.82 11.82 10.54
C PRO A 145 -3.15 12.52 10.27
N SER A 146 -3.18 13.83 10.46
CA SER A 146 -4.25 14.73 10.07
C SER A 146 -4.41 14.70 8.55
N VAL A 147 -5.64 14.43 8.13
CA VAL A 147 -6.04 14.31 6.72
C VAL A 147 -6.83 15.57 6.33
N GLY A 148 -6.45 16.20 5.23
CA GLY A 148 -7.11 17.36 4.65
C GLY A 148 -8.47 17.01 4.05
N LEU A 149 -9.21 18.02 3.59
CA LEU A 149 -10.54 17.85 2.97
C LEU A 149 -10.55 16.93 1.75
N ASP A 150 -9.41 16.81 1.08
CA ASP A 150 -9.26 16.00 -0.13
C ASP A 150 -8.79 14.57 0.15
N ASP A 151 -8.93 14.08 1.39
CA ASP A 151 -8.42 12.76 1.85
C ASP A 151 -6.88 12.57 1.75
N HIS A 152 -6.14 13.66 1.50
CA HIS A 152 -4.68 13.67 1.50
C HIS A 152 -4.12 14.01 2.88
N ILE A 153 -3.01 13.39 3.26
CA ILE A 153 -2.35 13.70 4.53
C ILE A 153 -1.76 15.11 4.46
N LEU A 154 -2.12 15.95 5.43
CA LEU A 154 -1.65 17.33 5.51
C LEU A 154 -0.14 17.32 5.74
N THR A 155 0.60 17.77 4.73
CA THR A 155 2.04 17.97 4.81
C THR A 155 2.32 19.45 4.62
N GLY A 156 2.68 20.14 5.69
CA GLY A 156 2.97 21.57 5.66
C GLY A 156 3.48 22.08 7.01
N PRO A 157 3.98 23.32 7.07
CA PRO A 157 4.34 23.98 8.31
C PRO A 157 3.09 24.22 9.17
N GLU A 158 3.16 23.85 10.44
CA GLU A 158 2.08 24.04 11.43
C GLU A 158 2.33 25.30 12.27
N ALA A 159 3.56 25.50 12.74
CA ALA A 159 3.91 26.65 13.58
C ALA A 159 5.41 26.97 13.52
N VAL A 160 5.75 28.25 13.66
CA VAL A 160 7.14 28.69 13.88
C VAL A 160 7.43 28.65 15.37
N LEU A 161 8.40 27.83 15.78
CA LEU A 161 8.79 27.67 17.18
C LEU A 161 9.87 28.68 17.60
N LYS A 162 10.85 28.93 16.73
CA LYS A 162 12.01 29.80 17.01
C LYS A 162 12.48 30.47 15.73
N ARG A 163 13.17 31.60 15.88
CA ARG A 163 13.88 32.31 14.80
C ARG A 163 15.33 32.54 15.20
N LYS A 164 16.26 32.38 14.26
CA LYS A 164 17.68 32.73 14.45
C LYS A 164 18.25 33.34 13.18
N VAL A 165 19.19 34.26 13.33
CA VAL A 165 19.94 34.84 12.21
C VAL A 165 21.31 34.19 12.16
N ILE A 166 21.72 33.73 10.98
CA ILE A 166 23.06 33.20 10.74
C ILE A 166 23.72 33.95 9.59
N MET A 167 25.04 34.09 9.64
CA MET A 167 25.82 34.61 8.53
C MET A 167 26.24 33.45 7.62
N ARG A 168 25.76 33.42 6.39
CA ARG A 168 26.18 32.44 5.38
C ARG A 168 26.83 33.19 4.22
N ASN A 169 28.10 32.92 3.96
CA ASN A 169 28.88 33.57 2.89
C ASN A 169 28.84 35.11 2.95
N GLY A 170 28.84 35.70 4.15
CA GLY A 170 28.79 37.16 4.34
C GLY A 170 27.39 37.78 4.25
N THR A 171 26.35 36.99 3.95
CA THR A 171 24.95 37.45 3.93
C THR A 171 24.19 36.99 5.18
N PRO A 172 23.40 37.87 5.84
CA PRO A 172 22.54 37.48 6.95
C PRO A 172 21.31 36.73 6.43
N ILE A 173 21.14 35.48 6.84
CA ILE A 173 19.98 34.64 6.51
C ILE A 173 19.16 34.40 7.78
N ILE A 174 17.84 34.55 7.66
CA ILE A 174 16.89 34.27 8.75
C ILE A 174 16.44 32.81 8.64
N LEU A 175 16.78 32.02 9.66
CA LEU A 175 16.28 30.65 9.80
C LEU A 175 15.11 30.62 10.78
N VAL A 176 14.06 29.89 10.41
CA VAL A 176 12.89 29.60 11.23
C VAL A 176 12.85 28.12 11.59
N LEU A 177 12.63 27.82 12.87
CA LEU A 177 12.41 26.45 13.34
C LEU A 177 10.93 26.13 13.16
N ILE A 178 10.63 25.25 12.23
CA ILE A 178 9.26 24.90 11.86
C ILE A 178 8.86 23.60 12.53
N ARG A 179 7.75 23.67 13.25
CA ARG A 179 6.96 22.49 13.60
C ARG A 179 6.11 22.13 12.40
N TRP A 180 6.21 20.89 11.96
CA TRP A 180 5.51 20.38 10.79
C TRP A 180 4.23 19.64 11.21
N CYS A 181 3.20 19.70 10.37
CA CYS A 181 2.01 18.90 10.55
C CYS A 181 2.36 17.41 10.61
N ASN A 182 1.73 16.68 11.54
CA ASN A 182 1.84 15.23 11.71
C ASN A 182 3.22 14.71 12.14
N LEU A 183 4.07 15.58 12.68
CA LEU A 183 5.33 15.20 13.31
C LEU A 183 5.38 15.62 14.77
N SER A 184 6.28 15.00 15.52
CA SER A 184 6.58 15.45 16.87
C SER A 184 7.32 16.80 16.85
N PRO A 185 7.21 17.62 17.91
CA PRO A 185 8.00 18.84 18.03
C PRO A 185 9.52 18.59 18.04
N GLU A 186 9.95 17.37 18.37
CA GLU A 186 11.37 16.97 18.35
C GLU A 186 11.92 16.82 16.93
N GLU A 187 11.04 16.58 15.94
CA GLU A 187 11.39 16.47 14.52
C GLU A 187 11.28 17.82 13.78
N SER A 188 11.24 18.94 14.52
CA SER A 188 11.24 20.29 13.96
C SER A 188 12.57 20.59 13.26
N THR A 189 12.51 21.20 12.07
CA THR A 189 13.72 21.53 11.28
C THR A 189 13.92 23.04 11.14
N TRP A 190 15.18 23.44 11.04
CA TRP A 190 15.54 24.83 10.72
C TRP A 190 15.51 25.01 9.21
N GLU A 191 14.62 25.87 8.73
CA GLU A 191 14.46 26.18 7.32
C GLU A 191 14.70 27.67 7.06
N ASP A 192 15.05 28.02 5.84
CA ASP A 192 15.18 29.40 5.40
C ASP A 192 13.81 30.06 5.31
N LEU A 193 13.68 31.26 5.89
CA LEU A 193 12.42 32.01 5.88
C LEU A 193 11.96 32.31 4.45
N ASP A 194 12.89 32.66 3.56
CA ASP A 194 12.56 32.98 2.17
C ASP A 194 12.12 31.73 1.40
N PHE A 195 12.74 30.58 1.70
CA PHE A 195 12.32 29.29 1.15
C PHE A 195 10.90 28.95 1.57
N ILE A 196 10.57 29.07 2.87
CA ILE A 196 9.25 28.72 3.40
C ILE A 196 8.18 29.66 2.88
N ARG A 197 8.47 30.96 2.76
CA ARG A 197 7.55 31.92 2.17
C ARG A 197 7.26 31.61 0.69
N SER A 198 8.25 31.10 -0.05
CA SER A 198 8.06 30.73 -1.45
C SER A 198 7.30 29.42 -1.64
N GLN A 199 7.53 28.42 -0.78
CA GLN A 199 6.93 27.09 -0.89
C GLN A 199 5.54 27.02 -0.25
N PHE A 200 5.30 27.80 0.81
CA PHE A 200 4.04 27.83 1.56
C PHE A 200 3.54 29.27 1.68
N PRO A 201 3.04 29.88 0.59
CA PRO A 201 2.62 31.29 0.58
C PRO A 201 1.43 31.56 1.52
N ASP A 202 0.58 30.55 1.77
CA ASP A 202 -0.59 30.66 2.64
C ASP A 202 -0.25 30.50 4.15
N PHE A 203 1.00 30.14 4.47
CA PHE A 203 1.43 29.95 5.85
C PHE A 203 1.78 31.29 6.53
N LYS A 204 1.19 31.53 7.70
CA LYS A 204 1.46 32.74 8.49
C LYS A 204 2.75 32.56 9.30
N LEU A 205 3.80 33.28 8.88
CA LEU A 205 5.13 33.33 9.50
C LEU A 205 5.20 34.29 10.70
#